data_AF-A0A550H4V1-F1
#
_entry.id   AF-A0A550H4V1-F1
#
_cell.length_a   1.000
_cell.length_b   1.000
_cell.length_c   1.000
_cell.angle_alpha   90.00
_cell.angle_beta   90.00
_cell.angle_gamma   90.00
#
_symmetry.space_group_name_H-M   'P 1'
#
loop_
_entity.id
_entity.type
_entity.pdbx_description
1 polymer ?
#
loop_
_entity_poly.entity_id
_entity_poly.type
_entity_poly.pdbx_seq_one_letter_code
_entity_poly.pdbx_strand_id
1 'polypeptide(L)'
;MNKDLNTRSSAYKAQERLFSALSAGTFFILLGIVYVINLPNSLWDAFIDFFGSFSMARIPTTDIFLPAPTNPMAHTVLYGAVFQFCIGLGILQIIFFLMRLMMKSPINKTAETVGNLIYWFGAGYLVTTYLNSTTNISDWFVFWAGILVILGLSFIARAFVLFAKRK
;
A
#
# COMPACT_ATOMS: atom_id res chain seq x y z
N MET A 1 1.94 -43.58 14.85
CA MET A 1 2.56 -42.80 13.76
C MET A 1 1.70 -41.56 13.42
N ASN A 2 1.55 -40.62 14.36
CA ASN A 2 0.71 -39.41 14.14
C ASN A 2 1.09 -38.18 15.01
N LYS A 3 2.12 -38.28 15.88
CA LYS A 3 2.56 -37.15 16.73
C LYS A 3 3.41 -36.14 15.95
N ASP A 4 4.25 -36.60 15.02
CA ASP A 4 5.19 -35.74 14.27
C ASP A 4 4.53 -34.85 13.22
N LEU A 5 3.38 -35.26 12.67
CA LEU A 5 2.59 -34.43 11.75
C LEU A 5 1.89 -33.29 12.49
N ASN A 6 1.43 -33.55 13.71
CA ASN A 6 0.68 -32.58 14.50
C ASN A 6 1.60 -31.50 15.11
N THR A 7 2.83 -31.88 15.51
CA THR A 7 3.84 -30.92 15.99
C THR A 7 4.38 -30.00 14.89
N ARG A 8 4.58 -30.51 13.66
CA ARG A 8 4.96 -29.67 12.50
C ARG A 8 3.87 -28.67 12.11
N SER A 9 2.60 -29.09 12.13
CA SER A 9 1.43 -28.23 11.88
C SER A 9 1.30 -27.09 12.92
N SER A 10 1.51 -27.42 14.21
CA SER A 10 1.47 -26.46 15.32
C SER A 10 2.60 -25.42 15.23
N ALA A 11 3.84 -25.87 15.00
CA ALA A 11 4.99 -24.98 14.85
C ALA A 11 4.84 -24.02 13.67
N TYR A 12 4.26 -24.50 12.56
CA TYR A 12 3.99 -23.67 11.38
C TYR A 12 2.94 -22.58 11.66
N LYS A 13 1.84 -22.93 12.32
CA LYS A 13 0.81 -21.95 12.73
C LYS A 13 1.36 -20.92 13.71
N ALA A 14 2.23 -21.32 14.64
CA ALA A 14 2.89 -20.41 15.57
C ALA A 14 3.81 -19.43 14.82
N GLN A 15 4.61 -19.94 13.87
CA GLN A 15 5.46 -19.11 13.02
C GLN A 15 4.64 -18.12 12.18
N GLU A 16 3.52 -18.55 11.57
CA GLU A 16 2.64 -17.66 10.81
C GLU A 16 2.02 -16.55 11.67
N ARG A 17 1.60 -16.88 12.90
CA ARG A 17 1.09 -15.88 13.85
C ARG A 17 2.15 -14.85 14.22
N LEU A 18 3.40 -15.28 14.43
CA LEU A 18 4.51 -14.38 14.72
C LEU A 18 4.80 -13.47 13.51
N PHE A 19 4.77 -13.99 12.28
CA PHE A 19 4.93 -13.18 11.08
C PHE A 19 3.81 -12.16 10.90
N SER A 20 2.55 -12.55 11.14
CA SER A 20 1.42 -11.61 11.07
C SER A 20 1.51 -10.53 12.16
N ALA A 21 1.86 -10.90 13.38
CA ALA A 21 2.06 -9.93 14.46
C ALA A 21 3.24 -8.99 14.18
N LEU A 22 4.35 -9.53 13.68
CA LEU A 22 5.52 -8.75 13.28
C LEU A 22 5.16 -7.78 12.16
N SER A 23 4.50 -8.26 11.10
CA SER A 23 4.04 -7.41 9.99
C SER A 23 3.11 -6.29 10.46
N ALA A 24 2.19 -6.58 11.37
CA ALA A 24 1.31 -5.55 11.94
C ALA A 24 2.11 -4.53 12.77
N GLY A 25 3.04 -4.98 13.62
CA GLY A 25 3.90 -4.10 14.40
C GLY A 25 4.78 -3.20 13.53
N THR A 26 5.41 -3.76 12.49
CA THR A 26 6.26 -2.97 11.58
C THR A 26 5.46 -1.93 10.80
N PHE A 27 4.20 -2.22 10.47
CA PHE A 27 3.29 -1.25 9.85
C PHE A 27 3.05 -0.03 10.76
N PHE A 28 2.77 -0.24 12.05
CA PHE A 28 2.60 0.86 13.01
C PHE A 28 3.89 1.65 13.25
N ILE A 29 5.03 0.96 13.34
CA ILE A 29 6.34 1.62 13.46
C ILE A 29 6.58 2.51 12.24
N LEU A 30 6.29 2.02 11.04
CA LEU A 30 6.48 2.79 9.82
C LEU A 30 5.57 4.02 9.77
N LEU A 31 4.31 3.87 10.20
CA LEU A 31 3.38 4.98 10.33
C LEU A 31 3.90 6.03 11.32
N GLY A 32 4.44 5.60 12.45
CA GLY A 32 5.10 6.46 13.43
C GLY A 32 6.33 7.19 12.86
N ILE A 33 7.18 6.49 12.08
CA ILE A 33 8.35 7.09 11.44
C ILE A 33 7.92 8.18 10.45
N VAL A 34 6.95 7.90 9.58
CA VAL A 34 6.43 8.90 8.64
C VAL A 34 5.84 10.09 9.37
N TYR A 35 5.14 9.86 10.48
CA TYR A 35 4.62 10.94 11.33
C TYR A 35 5.74 11.80 11.93
N VAL A 36 6.80 11.19 12.47
CA VAL A 36 7.94 11.90 13.06
C VAL A 36 8.75 12.66 12.01
N ILE A 37 8.93 12.12 10.80
CA ILE A 37 9.64 12.81 9.71
C ILE A 37 8.88 14.08 9.29
N ASN A 38 7.55 14.03 9.30
CA ASN A 38 6.70 15.14 8.88
C ASN A 38 6.12 15.93 10.07
N LEU A 39 6.65 15.70 11.27
CA LEU A 39 6.27 16.40 12.51
C LEU A 39 6.31 17.94 12.39
N PRO A 40 7.24 18.56 11.63
CA PRO A 40 7.27 20.01 11.48
C PRO A 40 6.02 20.59 10.78
N ASN A 41 5.30 19.77 9.99
CA ASN A 41 4.25 20.25 9.09
C ASN A 41 2.82 19.88 9.56
N SER A 42 2.64 19.62 10.86
CA SER A 42 1.35 19.24 11.50
C SER A 42 0.45 18.38 10.60
N LEU A 43 0.90 17.15 10.30
CA LEU A 43 0.18 16.21 9.42
C LEU A 43 -1.29 16.00 9.81
N TRP A 44 -1.61 16.07 11.10
CA TRP A 44 -2.98 15.91 11.57
C TRP A 44 -3.87 17.07 11.12
N ASP A 45 -3.38 18.30 11.19
CA ASP A 45 -4.13 19.47 10.73
C ASP A 45 -4.29 19.43 9.22
N ALA A 46 -3.21 19.10 8.50
CA ALA A 46 -3.27 18.90 7.05
C ALA A 46 -4.28 17.81 6.67
N PHE A 47 -4.32 16.70 7.42
CA PHE A 47 -5.26 15.60 7.18
C PHE A 47 -6.71 16.04 7.38
N ILE A 48 -7.00 16.76 8.47
CA ILE A 48 -8.34 17.31 8.73
C ILE A 48 -8.72 18.34 7.67
N ASP A 49 -7.81 19.22 7.29
CA ASP A 49 -8.02 20.23 6.25
C ASP A 49 -8.28 19.59 4.88
N PHE A 50 -7.55 18.51 4.56
CA PHE A 50 -7.78 17.73 3.35
C PHE A 50 -9.20 17.17 3.30
N PHE A 51 -9.65 16.51 4.38
CA PHE A 51 -11.01 15.97 4.45
C PHE A 51 -12.09 17.07 4.54
N GLY A 52 -11.78 18.22 5.14
CA GLY A 52 -12.65 19.38 5.17
C GLY A 52 -12.75 20.13 3.84
N SER A 53 -11.72 20.02 2.99
CA SER A 53 -11.65 20.69 1.70
C SER A 53 -12.39 19.97 0.57
N PHE A 54 -12.98 18.80 0.83
CA PHE A 54 -13.75 18.07 -0.18
C PHE A 54 -15.00 18.88 -0.57
N SER A 55 -15.10 19.16 -1.86
CA SER A 55 -16.28 19.70 -2.49
C SER A 55 -16.70 18.82 -3.66
N MET A 56 -17.93 18.99 -4.14
CA MET A 56 -18.36 18.30 -5.36
C MET A 56 -17.70 18.95 -6.56
N ALA A 57 -16.68 18.28 -7.11
CA ALA A 57 -16.00 18.70 -8.32
C ALA A 57 -16.58 17.96 -9.52
N ARG A 58 -16.76 18.71 -10.62
CA ARG A 58 -17.16 18.14 -11.90
C ARG A 58 -15.96 17.51 -12.59
N ILE A 59 -16.12 16.28 -13.06
CA ILE A 59 -15.12 15.64 -13.91
C ILE A 59 -15.12 16.38 -15.27
N PRO A 60 -13.97 16.84 -15.78
CA PRO A 60 -13.91 17.48 -17.10
C PRO A 60 -14.55 16.58 -18.15
N THR A 61 -15.36 17.15 -19.05
CA THR A 61 -16.06 16.45 -20.16
C THR A 61 -17.26 15.56 -19.79
N THR A 62 -17.64 15.44 -18.51
CA THR A 62 -18.86 14.71 -18.11
C THR A 62 -19.72 15.53 -17.14
N ASP A 63 -21.00 15.16 -17.01
CA ASP A 63 -21.93 15.77 -16.03
C ASP A 63 -21.93 15.02 -14.68
N ILE A 64 -20.88 14.24 -14.42
CA ILE A 64 -20.72 13.47 -13.19
C ILE A 64 -19.97 14.33 -12.17
N PHE A 65 -20.58 14.47 -10.99
CA PHE A 65 -19.99 15.15 -9.84
C PHE A 65 -19.44 14.12 -8.87
N LEU A 66 -18.18 14.25 -8.51
CA LEU A 66 -17.50 13.40 -7.54
C LEU A 66 -16.82 14.26 -6.48
N PRO A 67 -16.69 13.76 -5.24
CA PRO A 67 -15.98 14.47 -4.20
C PRO A 67 -14.49 14.59 -4.58
N ALA A 68 -13.99 15.82 -4.68
CA ALA A 68 -12.58 16.11 -4.85
C ALA A 68 -12.18 17.29 -3.95
N PRO A 69 -10.90 17.36 -3.52
CA PRO A 69 -10.42 18.49 -2.76
C PRO A 69 -10.51 19.77 -3.61
N THR A 70 -10.96 20.86 -2.98
CA THR A 70 -11.18 22.15 -3.65
C THR A 70 -9.88 22.75 -4.20
N ASN A 71 -8.76 22.50 -3.51
CA ASN A 71 -7.42 22.81 -4.02
C ASN A 71 -6.49 21.61 -3.79
N PRO A 72 -6.35 20.71 -4.77
CA PRO A 72 -5.49 19.53 -4.65
C PRO A 72 -4.03 19.89 -4.37
N MET A 73 -3.53 21.03 -4.85
CA MET A 73 -2.13 21.46 -4.71
C MET A 73 -1.77 21.90 -3.28
N ALA A 74 -2.76 22.32 -2.47
CA ALA A 74 -2.52 22.77 -1.10
C ALA A 74 -2.04 21.64 -0.18
N HIS A 75 -2.31 20.38 -0.55
CA HIS A 75 -2.11 19.21 0.30
C HIS A 75 -0.84 18.40 -0.05
N THR A 76 0.15 19.04 -0.67
CA THR A 76 1.42 18.41 -1.08
C THR A 76 2.18 17.75 0.08
N VAL A 77 2.07 18.28 1.29
CA VAL A 77 2.65 17.69 2.50
C VAL A 77 2.09 16.29 2.77
N LEU A 78 0.77 16.10 2.63
CA LEU A 78 0.13 14.80 2.81
C LEU A 78 0.56 13.82 1.72
N TYR A 79 0.62 14.28 0.46
CA TYR A 79 1.04 13.43 -0.65
C TYR A 79 2.49 12.95 -0.48
N GLY A 80 3.38 13.83 0.01
CA GLY A 80 4.74 13.47 0.39
C GLY A 80 4.80 12.41 1.49
N ALA A 81 3.99 12.55 2.54
CA ALA A 81 3.90 11.56 3.61
C ALA A 81 3.37 10.21 3.11
N VAL A 82 2.32 10.22 2.26
CA VAL A 82 1.77 9.01 1.63
C VAL A 82 2.81 8.33 0.74
N PHE A 83 3.58 9.10 -0.04
CA PHE A 83 4.65 8.55 -0.86
C PHE A 83 5.73 7.87 -0.01
N GLN A 84 6.22 8.53 1.04
CA GLN A 84 7.19 7.97 1.97
C GLN A 84 6.67 6.68 2.60
N PHE A 85 5.38 6.65 2.95
CA PHE A 85 4.71 5.48 3.47
C PHE A 85 4.66 4.33 2.46
N CYS A 86 4.27 4.59 1.21
CA CYS A 86 4.22 3.60 0.14
C CYS A 86 5.60 2.99 -0.14
N ILE A 87 6.65 3.81 -0.24
CA ILE A 87 8.02 3.33 -0.46
C ILE A 87 8.51 2.54 0.75
N GLY A 88 8.27 3.05 1.96
CA GLY A 88 8.63 2.37 3.19
C GLY A 88 7.99 0.98 3.30
N LEU A 89 6.68 0.86 3.03
CA LEU A 89 6.01 -0.43 2.98
C LEU A 89 6.51 -1.32 1.84
N GLY A 90 6.82 -0.75 0.67
CA GLY A 90 7.46 -1.47 -0.43
C GLY A 90 8.77 -2.14 0.00
N ILE A 91 9.64 -1.39 0.70
CA ILE A 91 10.90 -1.91 1.25
C ILE A 91 10.65 -3.00 2.30
N LEU A 92 9.72 -2.78 3.23
CA LEU A 92 9.37 -3.82 4.21
C LEU A 92 8.84 -5.10 3.56
N GLN A 93 8.04 -4.99 2.50
CA GLN A 93 7.56 -6.15 1.76
C GLN A 93 8.71 -6.90 1.06
N ILE A 94 9.75 -6.20 0.57
CA ILE A 94 10.97 -6.84 0.06
C ILE A 94 11.67 -7.64 1.17
N ILE A 95 11.82 -7.05 2.36
CA ILE A 95 12.44 -7.74 3.50
C ILE A 95 11.63 -8.98 3.89
N PHE A 96 10.30 -8.86 3.99
CA PHE A 96 9.44 -10.00 4.27
C PHE A 96 9.49 -11.06 3.17
N PHE A 97 9.59 -10.66 1.90
CA PHE A 97 9.75 -11.59 0.78
C PHE A 97 11.06 -12.38 0.90
N LEU A 98 12.18 -11.71 1.17
CA LEU A 98 13.49 -12.35 1.35
C LEU A 98 13.50 -13.30 2.55
N MET A 99 12.98 -12.85 3.71
CA MET A 99 12.86 -13.70 4.90
C MET A 99 12.00 -14.93 4.61
N ARG A 100 10.92 -14.76 3.85
CA ARG A 100 10.01 -15.83 3.44
C ARG A 100 10.66 -16.83 2.48
N LEU A 101 11.53 -16.38 1.58
CA LEU A 101 12.34 -17.23 0.71
C LEU A 101 13.35 -18.06 1.51
N MET A 102 14.03 -17.46 2.49
CA MET A 102 14.99 -18.16 3.34
C MET A 102 14.33 -19.26 4.19
N MET A 103 13.11 -19.02 4.67
CA MET A 103 12.38 -19.96 5.54
C MET A 103 11.55 -21.01 4.78
N LYS A 104 11.66 -21.13 3.45
CA LYS A 104 10.85 -22.06 2.61
C LYS A 104 9.35 -22.03 2.93
N SER A 105 8.81 -20.82 3.09
CA SER A 105 7.40 -20.57 3.46
C SER A 105 6.41 -20.94 2.33
N PRO A 106 5.08 -21.00 2.58
CA PRO A 106 4.12 -21.52 1.64
C PRO A 106 3.91 -20.57 0.46
N ILE A 107 3.70 -21.17 -0.71
CA ILE A 107 3.59 -20.49 -2.01
C ILE A 107 2.49 -19.43 -2.02
N ASN A 108 1.35 -19.70 -1.37
CA ASN A 108 0.23 -18.76 -1.28
C ASN A 108 0.63 -17.43 -0.62
N LYS A 109 1.49 -17.52 0.38
CA LYS A 109 1.98 -16.38 1.14
C LYS A 109 3.06 -15.61 0.39
N THR A 110 3.90 -16.30 -0.39
CA THR A 110 4.85 -15.62 -1.30
C THR A 110 4.12 -14.84 -2.40
N ALA A 111 3.07 -15.42 -2.99
CA ALA A 111 2.26 -14.75 -4.01
C ALA A 111 1.55 -13.50 -3.46
N GLU A 112 1.07 -13.56 -2.21
CA GLU A 112 0.47 -12.43 -1.50
C GLU A 112 1.47 -11.27 -1.34
N THR A 113 2.72 -11.56 -0.93
CA THR A 113 3.77 -10.54 -0.80
C THR A 113 4.15 -9.90 -2.13
N VAL A 114 4.23 -10.68 -3.22
CA VAL A 114 4.54 -10.14 -4.56
C VAL A 114 3.45 -9.20 -5.06
N GLY A 115 2.18 -9.58 -4.90
CA GLY A 115 1.05 -8.71 -5.24
C GLY A 115 1.09 -7.40 -4.44
N ASN A 116 1.29 -7.49 -3.13
CA ASN A 116 1.39 -6.30 -2.27
C ASN A 116 2.57 -5.40 -2.66
N LEU A 117 3.70 -5.97 -3.06
CA LEU A 117 4.87 -5.21 -3.50
C LEU A 117 4.54 -4.39 -4.75
N ILE A 118 3.95 -5.01 -5.77
CA ILE A 118 3.53 -4.32 -7.01
C ILE A 118 2.51 -3.21 -6.69
N TYR A 119 1.56 -3.49 -5.78
CA TYR A 119 0.59 -2.49 -5.35
C TYR A 119 1.23 -1.29 -4.68
N TRP A 120 2.10 -1.49 -3.67
CA TRP A 120 2.70 -0.38 -2.91
C TRP A 120 3.68 0.44 -3.73
N PHE A 121 4.52 -0.19 -4.56
CA PHE A 121 5.42 0.53 -5.47
C PHE A 121 4.64 1.26 -6.57
N GLY A 122 3.62 0.61 -7.12
CA GLY A 122 2.74 1.21 -8.11
C GLY A 122 1.97 2.41 -7.56
N ALA A 123 1.39 2.29 -6.37
CA ALA A 123 0.73 3.38 -5.67
C ALA A 123 1.70 4.53 -5.40
N GLY A 124 2.92 4.25 -4.93
CA GLY A 124 3.95 5.27 -4.73
C GLY A 124 4.31 6.02 -6.02
N TYR A 125 4.43 5.32 -7.14
CA TYR A 125 4.66 5.94 -8.45
C TYR A 125 3.49 6.84 -8.89
N LEU A 126 2.25 6.42 -8.68
CA LEU A 126 1.08 7.25 -8.99
C LEU A 126 1.01 8.50 -8.12
N VAL A 127 1.38 8.39 -6.85
CA VAL A 127 1.43 9.54 -5.93
C VAL A 127 2.42 10.60 -6.45
N THR A 128 3.64 10.23 -6.80
CA THR A 128 4.60 11.24 -7.31
C THR A 128 4.23 11.80 -8.67
N THR A 129 3.59 10.98 -9.51
CA THR A 129 3.23 11.37 -10.88
C THR A 129 2.02 12.31 -10.92
N TYR A 130 0.98 12.00 -10.14
CA TYR A 130 -0.32 12.70 -10.22
C TYR A 130 -0.61 13.60 -9.01
N LEU A 131 0.00 13.36 -7.85
CA LEU A 131 -0.23 14.09 -6.60
C LEU A 131 1.01 14.90 -6.21
N ASN A 132 1.21 16.01 -6.92
CA ASN A 132 2.34 16.90 -6.77
C ASN A 132 1.88 18.39 -6.73
N SER A 133 2.83 19.32 -6.78
CA SER A 133 2.55 20.76 -6.74
C SER A 133 1.81 21.31 -7.97
N THR A 134 1.50 20.49 -8.97
CA THR A 134 0.79 20.87 -10.21
C THR A 134 -0.53 20.11 -10.40
N THR A 135 -0.99 19.38 -9.38
CA THR A 135 -2.19 18.53 -9.47
C THR A 135 -3.46 19.33 -9.76
N ASN A 136 -4.08 19.03 -10.90
CA ASN A 136 -5.41 19.50 -11.23
C ASN A 136 -6.49 18.50 -10.80
N ILE A 137 -7.75 18.94 -10.85
CA ILE A 137 -8.92 18.07 -10.58
C ILE A 137 -8.95 16.86 -11.53
N SER A 138 -8.52 17.01 -12.79
CA SER A 138 -8.39 15.88 -13.72
C SER A 138 -7.41 14.83 -13.22
N ASP A 139 -6.26 15.27 -12.73
CA ASP A 139 -5.15 14.41 -12.31
C ASP A 139 -5.52 13.63 -11.04
N TRP A 140 -6.33 14.24 -10.17
CA TRP A 140 -6.95 13.57 -9.02
C TRP A 140 -7.80 12.37 -9.44
N PHE A 141 -8.66 12.51 -10.46
CA PHE A 141 -9.47 11.39 -10.93
C PHE A 141 -8.64 10.33 -11.66
N VAL A 142 -7.65 10.76 -12.45
CA VAL A 142 -6.70 9.84 -13.11
C VAL A 142 -5.90 9.04 -12.09
N PHE A 143 -5.52 9.65 -10.97
CA PHE A 143 -4.86 8.96 -9.87
C PHE A 143 -5.71 7.80 -9.33
N TRP A 144 -6.98 8.05 -8.99
CA TRP A 144 -7.86 7.00 -8.46
C TRP A 144 -8.13 5.89 -9.48
N ALA A 145 -8.30 6.24 -10.76
CA ALA A 145 -8.38 5.26 -11.84
C ALA A 145 -7.11 4.42 -11.93
N GLY A 146 -5.94 5.05 -11.83
CA GLY A 146 -4.64 4.37 -11.78
C GLY A 146 -4.52 3.40 -10.61
N ILE A 147 -4.97 3.79 -9.41
CA ILE A 147 -4.95 2.92 -8.22
C ILE A 147 -5.78 1.65 -8.46
N LEU A 148 -6.95 1.76 -9.09
CA LEU A 148 -7.76 0.60 -9.46
C LEU A 148 -7.07 -0.31 -10.48
N VAL A 149 -6.39 0.26 -11.47
CA VAL A 149 -5.62 -0.51 -12.46
C VAL A 149 -4.47 -1.27 -11.79
N ILE A 150 -3.73 -0.63 -10.90
CA ILE A 150 -2.61 -1.24 -10.17
C ILE A 150 -3.10 -2.33 -9.22
N LEU A 151 -4.26 -2.13 -8.60
CA LEU A 151 -4.91 -3.16 -7.78
C LEU A 151 -5.28 -4.39 -8.62
N GLY A 152 -5.81 -4.19 -9.83
CA GLY A 152 -6.03 -5.28 -10.79
C GLY A 152 -4.73 -5.99 -11.17
N LEU A 153 -3.66 -5.24 -11.46
CA LEU A 153 -2.34 -5.79 -11.79
C LEU A 153 -1.75 -6.62 -10.64
N SER A 154 -1.94 -6.18 -9.40
CA SER A 154 -1.54 -6.89 -8.18
C SER A 154 -2.21 -8.27 -8.08
N PHE A 155 -3.52 -8.35 -8.37
CA PHE A 155 -4.25 -9.62 -8.38
C PHE A 155 -3.77 -10.55 -9.50
N ILE A 156 -3.50 -10.01 -10.69
CA ILE A 156 -2.95 -10.77 -11.81
C ILE A 156 -1.58 -11.34 -11.45
N ALA A 157 -0.68 -10.52 -10.90
CA ALA A 157 0.65 -10.97 -10.49
C ALA A 157 0.59 -12.07 -9.42
N ARG A 158 -0.31 -11.94 -8.44
CA ARG A 158 -0.55 -12.99 -7.44
C ARG A 158 -1.01 -14.30 -8.10
N ALA A 159 -1.93 -14.22 -9.06
CA ALA A 159 -2.41 -15.39 -9.79
C ALA A 159 -1.30 -16.08 -10.58
N PHE A 160 -0.42 -15.32 -11.24
CA PHE A 160 0.74 -15.86 -11.97
C PHE A 160 1.70 -16.62 -11.05
N VAL A 161 2.05 -16.06 -9.89
CA VAL A 161 2.95 -16.73 -8.93
C VAL A 161 2.34 -18.03 -8.41
N LEU A 162 1.04 -18.03 -8.12
CA LEU A 162 0.31 -19.24 -7.72
C LEU A 162 0.33 -20.31 -8.81
N PHE A 163 0.18 -19.91 -10.08
CA PHE A 163 0.18 -20.82 -11.22
C PHE A 163 1.58 -21.39 -11.51
N ALA A 164 2.61 -20.54 -11.53
CA ALA A 164 3.97 -20.92 -11.89
C ALA A 164 4.59 -21.98 -10.96
N LYS A 165 4.20 -21.99 -9.68
CA LYS A 165 4.68 -22.96 -8.67
C LYS A 165 3.75 -24.15 -8.42
N ARG A 166 2.64 -24.25 -9.15
CA ARG A 166 1.74 -25.42 -9.10
C ARG A 166 2.21 -26.55 -10.04
N LYS A 167 3.12 -26.25 -10.96
CA LYS A 167 3.94 -27.22 -11.70
C LYS A 167 5.18 -27.58 -10.89
#